data_AF-A0A7Y1XSZ0-F1
#
_entry.id   AF-A0A7Y1XSZ0-F1
#
_cell.length_a   1.000
_cell.length_b   1.000
_cell.length_c   1.000
_cell.angle_alpha   90.00
_cell.angle_beta   90.00
_cell.angle_gamma   90.00
#
_symmetry.space_group_name_H-M   'P 1'
#
loop_
_entity.id
_entity.type
_entity.pdbx_description
1 polymer ?
#
loop_
_entity_poly.entity_id
_entity_poly.type
_entity_poly.pdbx_seq_one_letter_code
_entity_poly.pdbx_strand_id
1 'polypeptide(L)'
;MNKVIRKIGIAFAGLLAAISIGSPALADDTELLLVAPNQSPAPKPNILFIIDSSGSMDTEENSRKIYESTISYGGDCDTDSLYWSKTGTVPSCSGNNKYFDKSAFVCASAKLQIDGIGRYTNLMAQYRDSGIPLIGNRWLPIEPGNDTGIVECRKDSGLHGDGTAGEVYAQRGGGLPPFTSNNLLEVAWGNYPLSEAITVFDGNYLNYLTNPVFEDQERIDIVKDVTTAVLNSIENVNVGVMRFNDGQGGPVILGMTDLDTNRADVLAAIDGIGAAGVTPLSETLYEAARYWRGLPAYYGELVDEHPTDPNALASDNPEVYKQPDTQVCAKNFNVLLTDGQPVSDAETPDLVDNLPDWFDTQGMAGCTGTEMGDCLDDIAHYLFADDISTDPGPQIVTTHTIGFAIDLDILEDAAAASEGTYFQADDVESLTIALLDIVNDIQDRSLSFAAPAVAVNTFNRTQNLNELFLTTFAARESTHWPGNLKKYQLKGGEIVDKYEKPAVNPATGFFKEDVTSFWSSDGDGNEVTEGGAVENMPDPSIRKLYTNNTSNDNLTAGVNALSPANEGNFSNADFGLTGSAEEP
;
A
#
# COMPACT_ATOMS: atom_id res chain seq x y z
N MET A 1 -39.19 -60.82 -30.83
CA MET A 1 -39.27 -59.36 -31.05
C MET A 1 -38.92 -58.49 -29.83
N ASN A 2 -38.97 -58.98 -28.58
CA ASN A 2 -38.82 -58.12 -27.38
C ASN A 2 -37.40 -57.76 -26.91
N LYS A 3 -36.35 -58.51 -27.27
CA LYS A 3 -34.98 -58.21 -26.78
C LYS A 3 -34.25 -57.15 -27.60
N VAL A 4 -34.56 -57.02 -28.89
CA VAL A 4 -33.91 -56.06 -29.79
C VAL A 4 -34.44 -54.65 -29.54
N ILE A 5 -35.75 -54.49 -29.39
CA ILE A 5 -36.39 -53.20 -29.08
C ILE A 5 -35.89 -52.65 -27.73
N ARG A 6 -35.71 -53.51 -26.72
CA ARG A 6 -35.20 -53.10 -25.40
C ARG A 6 -33.73 -52.66 -25.45
N LYS A 7 -32.90 -53.30 -26.27
CA LYS A 7 -31.50 -52.90 -26.47
C LYS A 7 -31.37 -51.58 -27.22
N ILE A 8 -32.22 -51.35 -28.22
CA ILE A 8 -32.27 -50.08 -28.95
C ILE A 8 -32.75 -48.96 -28.02
N GLY A 9 -33.76 -49.20 -27.19
CA GLY A 9 -34.23 -48.22 -26.21
C GLY A 9 -33.16 -47.80 -25.19
N ILE A 10 -32.36 -48.76 -24.69
CA ILE A 10 -31.27 -48.46 -23.76
C ILE A 10 -30.13 -47.71 -24.46
N ALA A 11 -29.80 -48.07 -25.71
CA ALA A 11 -28.79 -47.35 -26.49
C ALA A 11 -29.22 -45.91 -26.81
N PHE A 12 -30.50 -45.70 -27.12
CA PHE A 12 -31.04 -44.38 -27.43
C PHE A 12 -31.15 -43.50 -26.17
N ALA A 13 -31.51 -44.08 -25.02
CA ALA A 13 -31.50 -43.39 -23.73
C ALA A 13 -30.08 -43.01 -23.29
N GLY A 14 -29.09 -43.87 -23.54
CA GLY A 14 -27.68 -43.56 -23.30
C GLY A 14 -27.15 -42.44 -24.19
N LEU A 15 -27.57 -42.39 -25.46
CA LEU A 15 -27.19 -41.33 -26.40
C LEU A 15 -27.82 -39.98 -26.01
N LEU A 16 -29.08 -39.97 -25.60
CA LEU A 16 -29.77 -38.76 -25.12
C LEU A 16 -29.16 -38.23 -23.82
N ALA A 17 -28.78 -39.11 -22.88
CA ALA A 17 -28.08 -38.70 -21.66
C ALA A 17 -26.69 -38.13 -21.94
N ALA A 18 -25.97 -38.66 -22.94
CA ALA A 18 -24.66 -38.14 -23.34
C ALA A 18 -24.74 -36.76 -23.99
N ILE A 19 -25.82 -36.46 -24.74
CA ILE A 19 -26.03 -35.15 -25.37
C ILE A 19 -26.43 -34.09 -24.33
N SER A 20 -27.07 -34.48 -23.21
CA SER A 20 -27.48 -33.56 -22.14
C SER A 20 -26.39 -33.22 -21.11
N ILE A 21 -25.21 -33.85 -21.17
CA ILE A 21 -24.07 -33.56 -20.26
C ILE A 21 -23.04 -32.63 -20.92
N GLY A 22 -23.24 -32.28 -22.20
CA GLY A 22 -22.38 -31.36 -22.96
C GLY A 22 -22.82 -29.90 -22.88
N SER A 23 -23.22 -29.40 -21.71
CA SER A 23 -23.26 -27.95 -21.52
C SER A 23 -21.82 -27.44 -21.66
N PRO A 24 -21.55 -26.39 -22.47
CA PRO A 24 -20.25 -25.75 -22.41
C PRO A 24 -20.06 -25.28 -20.97
N ALA A 25 -19.03 -25.80 -20.31
CA ALA A 25 -18.48 -25.10 -19.17
C ALA A 25 -17.98 -23.78 -19.75
N LEU A 26 -18.70 -22.70 -19.48
CA LEU A 26 -18.12 -21.37 -19.53
C LEU A 26 -16.98 -21.45 -18.52
N ALA A 27 -15.75 -21.48 -19.03
CA ALA A 27 -14.61 -21.14 -18.22
C ALA A 27 -14.86 -19.68 -17.82
N ASP A 28 -15.00 -19.44 -16.52
CA ASP A 28 -14.86 -18.10 -16.00
C ASP A 28 -13.38 -17.77 -16.21
N ASP A 29 -13.14 -16.81 -17.09
CA ASP A 29 -11.80 -16.37 -17.45
C ASP A 29 -11.11 -15.88 -16.18
N THR A 30 -9.83 -16.24 -16.08
CA THR A 30 -8.86 -15.61 -15.17
C THR A 30 -9.04 -14.11 -15.22
N GLU A 31 -9.27 -13.49 -14.05
CA GLU A 31 -9.22 -12.05 -13.80
C GLU A 31 -8.11 -11.40 -14.65
N LEU A 32 -8.51 -10.85 -15.80
CA LEU A 32 -7.64 -10.09 -16.66
C LEU A 32 -7.66 -8.70 -16.05
N LEU A 33 -6.55 -8.31 -15.43
CA LEU A 33 -6.35 -6.98 -14.87
C LEU A 33 -6.55 -5.94 -15.98
N LEU A 34 -7.76 -5.41 -16.09
CA LEU A 34 -8.07 -4.21 -16.86
C LEU A 34 -7.92 -3.01 -15.92
N VAL A 35 -6.67 -2.68 -15.61
CA VAL A 35 -6.35 -1.32 -15.17
C VAL A 35 -5.92 -0.58 -16.42
N ALA A 36 -6.73 0.38 -16.86
CA ALA A 36 -6.35 1.37 -17.86
C ALA A 36 -5.26 2.27 -17.24
N PRO A 37 -3.98 2.17 -17.65
CA PRO A 37 -2.88 2.84 -16.96
C PRO A 37 -2.57 4.22 -17.54
N ASN A 38 -3.32 4.64 -18.57
CA ASN A 38 -3.10 5.92 -19.22
C ASN A 38 -4.27 6.84 -18.89
N GLN A 39 -4.03 7.73 -17.92
CA GLN A 39 -4.70 9.02 -17.68
C GLN A 39 -5.42 9.23 -16.34
N SER A 40 -5.17 8.43 -15.31
CA SER A 40 -5.47 8.85 -13.93
C SER A 40 -4.18 8.82 -13.10
N PRO A 41 -3.92 9.81 -12.21
CA PRO A 41 -2.84 9.67 -11.24
C PRO A 41 -2.99 8.33 -10.50
N ALA A 42 -1.86 7.74 -10.09
CA ALA A 42 -1.85 6.51 -9.31
C ALA A 42 -2.90 6.59 -8.19
N PRO A 43 -3.66 5.51 -7.94
CA PRO A 43 -4.76 5.58 -7.00
C PRO A 43 -4.29 6.04 -5.63
N LYS A 44 -4.87 7.14 -5.13
CA LYS A 44 -4.45 7.79 -3.89
C LYS A 44 -5.26 7.22 -2.73
N PRO A 45 -4.63 6.67 -1.68
CA PRO A 45 -5.37 6.26 -0.49
C PRO A 45 -5.98 7.49 0.19
N ASN A 46 -7.15 7.28 0.79
CA ASN A 46 -7.86 8.31 1.54
C ASN A 46 -7.58 8.13 3.03
N ILE A 47 -7.16 9.20 3.71
CA ILE A 47 -6.87 9.20 5.15
C ILE A 47 -7.75 10.24 5.84
N LEU A 48 -8.60 9.79 6.76
CA LEU A 48 -9.41 10.65 7.62
C LEU A 48 -8.78 10.71 9.01
N PHE A 49 -8.17 11.85 9.34
CA PHE A 49 -7.67 12.09 10.70
C PHE A 49 -8.82 12.47 11.61
N ILE A 50 -8.96 11.77 12.72
CA ILE A 50 -9.91 12.09 13.79
C ILE A 50 -9.06 12.47 15.01
N ILE A 51 -8.96 13.78 15.25
CA ILE A 51 -8.06 14.33 16.26
C ILE A 51 -8.86 14.71 17.49
N ASP A 52 -8.48 14.13 18.62
CA ASP A 52 -9.00 14.51 19.93
C ASP A 52 -8.72 15.98 20.21
N SER A 53 -9.81 16.71 20.44
CA SER A 53 -9.76 18.11 20.81
C SER A 53 -10.22 18.33 22.24
N SER A 54 -10.45 17.29 23.04
CA SER A 54 -11.04 17.38 24.37
C SER A 54 -10.24 18.24 25.35
N GLY A 55 -10.86 18.64 26.45
CA GLY A 55 -10.20 19.50 27.44
C GLY A 55 -8.96 18.89 28.12
N SER A 56 -8.77 17.56 28.09
CA SER A 56 -7.54 16.93 28.59
C SER A 56 -6.33 17.25 27.71
N MET A 57 -6.55 17.59 26.44
CA MET A 57 -5.49 17.93 25.49
C MET A 57 -4.80 19.29 25.79
N ASP A 58 -5.35 20.10 26.71
CA ASP A 58 -4.74 21.33 27.27
C ASP A 58 -3.71 21.00 28.38
N THR A 59 -3.47 19.71 28.66
CA THR A 59 -2.43 19.31 29.62
C THR A 59 -1.05 19.65 29.05
N GLU A 60 -0.24 20.39 29.81
CA GLU A 60 1.17 20.64 29.45
C GLU A 60 2.01 19.38 29.69
N GLU A 61 2.78 18.98 28.69
CA GLU A 61 3.80 17.95 28.77
C GLU A 61 5.18 18.54 28.49
N ASN A 62 6.17 18.16 29.30
CA ASN A 62 7.55 18.52 29.03
C ASN A 62 8.09 17.59 27.94
N SER A 63 8.04 18.05 26.69
CA SER A 63 8.40 17.24 25.53
C SER A 63 9.59 17.86 24.79
N ARG A 64 10.23 17.05 23.95
CA ARG A 64 11.29 17.54 23.07
C ARG A 64 10.63 18.40 21.98
N LYS A 65 11.14 19.61 21.74
CA LYS A 65 10.73 20.44 20.60
C LYS A 65 10.74 19.63 19.32
N ILE A 66 9.79 19.86 18.41
CA ILE A 66 9.81 19.18 17.12
C ILE A 66 11.08 19.54 16.30
N TYR A 67 11.50 18.60 15.45
CA TYR A 67 12.62 18.82 14.55
C TYR A 67 12.24 19.81 13.44
N GLU A 68 13.09 20.81 13.23
CA GLU A 68 12.99 21.73 12.10
C GLU A 68 14.31 21.73 11.32
N SER A 69 14.29 21.30 10.06
CA SER A 69 15.49 21.27 9.22
C SER A 69 16.11 22.64 8.94
N THR A 70 15.35 23.72 9.15
CA THR A 70 15.83 25.11 9.00
C THR A 70 16.65 25.58 10.21
N ILE A 71 16.56 24.89 11.34
CA ILE A 71 17.32 25.18 12.55
C ILE A 71 18.61 24.34 12.54
N SER A 72 19.75 24.98 12.80
CA SER A 72 21.02 24.27 12.97
C SER A 72 21.17 23.83 14.42
N TYR A 73 21.19 22.52 14.64
CA TYR A 73 21.40 21.93 15.96
C TYR A 73 22.90 21.69 16.19
N GLY A 74 23.39 22.07 17.36
CA GLY A 74 24.77 21.81 17.74
C GLY A 74 25.01 20.33 17.98
N GLY A 75 26.18 19.81 17.59
CA GLY A 75 26.59 18.43 17.85
C GLY A 75 27.81 18.03 17.03
N ASP A 76 28.17 16.75 17.12
CA ASP A 76 29.36 16.17 16.45
C ASP A 76 29.07 15.64 15.04
N CYS A 77 27.79 15.59 14.63
CA CYS A 77 27.39 15.09 13.32
C CYS A 77 27.58 16.16 12.26
N ASP A 78 28.11 15.76 11.11
CA ASP A 78 28.29 16.65 9.97
C ASP A 78 26.93 16.92 9.30
N THR A 79 26.52 18.18 9.27
CA THR A 79 25.26 18.62 8.68
C THR A 79 25.21 18.48 7.16
N ASP A 80 26.35 18.30 6.49
CA ASP A 80 26.42 18.04 5.05
C ASP A 80 26.42 16.53 4.71
N SER A 81 26.29 15.66 5.72
CA SER A 81 26.28 14.21 5.58
C SER A 81 24.91 13.59 5.87
N LEU A 82 24.63 12.47 5.20
CA LEU A 82 23.58 11.52 5.54
C LEU A 82 24.21 10.25 6.12
N TYR A 83 23.82 9.90 7.33
CA TYR A 83 24.24 8.68 8.01
C TYR A 83 23.23 7.59 7.75
N TRP A 84 23.64 6.33 7.69
CA TRP A 84 22.72 5.25 7.32
C TRP A 84 22.79 4.02 8.23
N SER A 85 21.67 3.31 8.28
CA SER A 85 21.48 2.07 9.03
C SER A 85 20.64 1.08 8.24
N LYS A 86 21.05 -0.19 8.28
CA LYS A 86 20.31 -1.31 7.68
C LYS A 86 19.18 -1.83 8.58
N THR A 87 19.24 -1.52 9.87
CA THR A 87 18.31 -1.98 10.90
C THR A 87 17.37 -0.87 11.37
N GLY A 88 17.42 0.31 10.75
CA GLY A 88 16.70 1.51 11.21
C GLY A 88 17.19 2.09 12.55
N THR A 89 18.18 1.48 13.19
CA THR A 89 18.74 1.98 14.45
C THR A 89 19.47 3.30 14.23
N VAL A 90 19.17 4.31 15.05
CA VAL A 90 19.81 5.63 15.00
C VAL A 90 21.34 5.48 15.08
N PRO A 91 22.10 5.91 14.06
CA PRO A 91 23.55 5.78 14.05
C PRO A 91 24.24 6.82 14.94
N SER A 92 25.39 6.46 15.53
CA SER A 92 26.29 7.42 16.18
C SER A 92 27.15 8.14 15.13
N CYS A 93 27.49 9.40 15.36
CA CYS A 93 28.35 10.16 14.44
C CYS A 93 29.85 9.98 14.75
N SER A 94 30.20 9.61 15.98
CA SER A 94 31.60 9.46 16.40
C SER A 94 32.16 8.11 15.98
N GLY A 95 33.28 8.11 15.25
CA GLY A 95 33.95 6.88 14.79
C GLY A 95 33.13 6.06 13.79
N ASN A 96 32.11 6.67 13.18
CA ASN A 96 31.23 6.02 12.21
C ASN A 96 31.69 6.32 10.78
N ASN A 97 31.78 5.28 9.96
CA ASN A 97 32.09 5.37 8.53
C ASN A 97 30.89 4.99 7.64
N LYS A 98 29.69 4.87 8.23
CA LYS A 98 28.42 4.64 7.55
C LYS A 98 27.70 5.96 7.29
N TYR A 99 28.29 6.75 6.42
CA TYR A 99 27.71 7.99 5.93
C TYR A 99 28.11 8.22 4.47
N PHE A 100 27.40 9.13 3.81
CA PHE A 100 27.77 9.71 2.53
C PHE A 100 27.35 11.18 2.49
N ASP A 101 27.99 11.95 1.62
CA ASP A 101 27.71 13.37 1.45
C ASP A 101 26.27 13.54 0.93
N LYS A 102 25.54 14.55 1.43
CA LYS A 102 24.23 14.92 0.90
C LYS A 102 24.27 15.18 -0.60
N SER A 103 25.39 15.74 -1.08
CA SER A 103 25.60 15.99 -2.52
C SER A 103 25.69 14.73 -3.38
N ALA A 104 26.00 13.59 -2.77
CA ALA A 104 26.02 12.29 -3.45
C ALA A 104 24.63 11.62 -3.48
N PHE A 105 23.68 12.09 -2.67
CA PHE A 105 22.34 11.53 -2.59
C PHE A 105 21.40 12.20 -3.59
N VAL A 106 20.99 11.45 -4.62
CA VAL A 106 20.20 11.96 -5.74
C VAL A 106 18.73 11.50 -5.72
N CYS A 107 18.33 10.78 -4.67
CA CYS A 107 16.93 10.38 -4.45
C CYS A 107 16.06 11.61 -4.10
N ALA A 108 15.35 12.14 -5.09
CA ALA A 108 14.43 13.27 -4.97
C ALA A 108 13.22 12.94 -4.08
N SER A 109 12.69 11.72 -4.14
CA SER A 109 11.55 11.27 -3.32
C SER A 109 11.85 11.26 -1.82
N ALA A 110 13.13 11.23 -1.42
CA ALA A 110 13.52 11.32 -0.02
C ALA A 110 13.46 12.74 0.54
N LYS A 111 13.43 13.76 -0.33
CA LYS A 111 13.65 15.15 0.07
C LYS A 111 12.65 15.62 1.11
N LEU A 112 11.35 15.35 0.90
CA LEU A 112 10.30 15.76 1.83
C LEU A 112 10.47 15.11 3.21
N GLN A 113 10.83 13.83 3.27
CA GLN A 113 11.05 13.15 4.55
C GLN A 113 12.32 13.59 5.26
N ILE A 114 13.43 13.79 4.54
CA ILE A 114 14.67 14.29 5.16
C ILE A 114 14.48 15.72 5.69
N ASP A 115 13.84 16.60 4.90
CA ASP A 115 13.60 17.99 5.31
C ASP A 115 12.53 18.09 6.42
N GLY A 116 11.52 17.22 6.43
CA GLY A 116 10.42 17.26 7.38
C GLY A 116 10.70 16.54 8.71
N ILE A 117 11.19 15.30 8.65
CA ILE A 117 11.35 14.42 9.81
C ILE A 117 12.80 13.94 10.02
N GLY A 118 13.74 14.38 9.18
CA GLY A 118 15.17 14.11 9.36
C GLY A 118 15.62 12.68 9.04
N ARG A 119 14.73 11.83 8.54
CA ARG A 119 15.03 10.43 8.18
C ARG A 119 14.24 9.99 6.95
N TYR A 120 14.75 9.00 6.23
CA TYR A 120 14.07 8.39 5.08
C TYR A 120 14.44 6.91 4.97
N THR A 121 13.48 6.03 4.70
CA THR A 121 13.73 4.59 4.51
C THR A 121 13.29 4.15 3.12
N ASN A 122 14.18 3.49 2.38
CA ASN A 122 13.85 2.88 1.10
C ASN A 122 14.87 1.80 0.72
N LEU A 123 14.63 1.10 -0.38
CA LEU A 123 15.70 0.37 -1.07
C LEU A 123 16.62 1.39 -1.75
N MET A 124 17.91 1.30 -1.44
CA MET A 124 18.91 2.23 -1.95
C MET A 124 20.13 1.50 -2.48
N ALA A 125 20.76 2.08 -3.49
CA ALA A 125 21.98 1.57 -4.10
C ALA A 125 23.01 2.68 -4.20
N GLN A 126 24.29 2.31 -4.13
CA GLN A 126 25.40 3.22 -4.34
C GLN A 126 26.18 2.83 -5.59
N TYR A 127 26.43 3.82 -6.45
CA TYR A 127 27.25 3.67 -7.64
C TYR A 127 28.73 3.78 -7.28
N ARG A 128 29.39 2.63 -7.15
CA ARG A 128 30.77 2.51 -6.66
C ARG A 128 31.55 1.45 -7.40
N ASP A 129 32.87 1.43 -7.20
CA ASP A 129 33.73 0.39 -7.75
C ASP A 129 33.37 -0.97 -7.11
N SER A 130 33.23 -1.99 -7.97
CA SER A 130 32.99 -3.37 -7.55
C SER A 130 34.19 -4.02 -6.88
N GLY A 131 35.38 -3.40 -6.93
CA GLY A 131 36.62 -3.98 -6.45
C GLY A 131 37.12 -5.17 -7.29
N ILE A 132 36.39 -5.50 -8.36
CA ILE A 132 36.76 -6.53 -9.34
C ILE A 132 37.45 -5.84 -10.52
N PRO A 133 38.73 -6.17 -10.80
CA PRO A 133 39.45 -5.59 -11.94
C PRO A 133 38.66 -5.77 -13.24
N LEU A 134 38.59 -4.70 -14.04
CA LEU A 134 37.94 -4.64 -15.37
C LEU A 134 36.41 -4.53 -15.40
N ILE A 135 35.71 -4.63 -14.26
CA ILE A 135 34.24 -4.43 -14.22
C ILE A 135 33.89 -2.94 -14.07
N GLY A 136 34.72 -2.14 -13.41
CA GLY A 136 34.47 -0.71 -13.18
C GLY A 136 33.31 -0.45 -12.22
N ASN A 137 32.84 0.79 -12.20
CA ASN A 137 31.76 1.22 -11.31
C ASN A 137 30.41 0.64 -11.73
N ARG A 138 29.58 0.33 -10.74
CA ARG A 138 28.20 -0.16 -10.90
C ARG A 138 27.40 0.13 -9.64
N TRP A 139 26.08 0.05 -9.74
CA TRP A 139 25.20 0.05 -8.58
C TRP A 139 25.39 -1.23 -7.75
N LEU A 140 25.63 -1.02 -6.46
CA LEU A 140 25.86 -2.04 -5.45
C LEU A 140 25.18 -1.62 -4.15
N PRO A 141 25.04 -2.53 -3.17
CA PRO A 141 24.59 -2.16 -1.83
C PRO A 141 25.50 -1.09 -1.23
N ILE A 142 24.92 -0.22 -0.40
CA ILE A 142 25.67 0.79 0.34
C ILE A 142 26.64 0.09 1.29
N GLU A 143 27.90 0.52 1.27
CA GLU A 143 28.97 -0.01 2.12
C GLU A 143 29.71 1.12 2.84
N PRO A 144 30.22 0.87 4.07
CA PRO A 144 30.94 1.88 4.83
C PRO A 144 32.21 2.34 4.11
N GLY A 145 32.56 3.62 4.25
CA GLY A 145 33.78 4.22 3.68
C GLY A 145 33.66 4.67 2.22
N ASN A 146 32.45 4.75 1.67
CA ASN A 146 32.17 5.34 0.37
C ASN A 146 31.31 6.60 0.57
N ASP A 147 31.96 7.75 0.77
CA ASP A 147 31.31 9.01 1.12
C ASP A 147 30.76 9.78 -0.09
N THR A 148 31.44 9.69 -1.23
CA THR A 148 31.19 10.51 -2.43
C THR A 148 30.50 9.75 -3.57
N GLY A 149 30.29 8.44 -3.42
CA GLY A 149 29.63 7.61 -4.43
C GLY A 149 28.15 7.93 -4.51
N ILE A 150 27.64 8.15 -5.72
CA ILE A 150 26.23 8.51 -5.98
C ILE A 150 25.31 7.47 -5.35
N VAL A 151 24.31 7.91 -4.58
CA VAL A 151 23.29 7.07 -3.95
C VAL A 151 21.93 7.41 -4.52
N GLU A 152 21.22 6.38 -4.97
CA GLU A 152 19.86 6.46 -5.53
C GLU A 152 18.92 5.52 -4.77
N CYS A 153 17.62 5.81 -4.80
CA CYS A 153 16.56 5.01 -4.20
C CYS A 153 15.60 4.42 -5.23
N ARG A 154 14.90 3.33 -4.88
CA ARG A 154 13.91 2.71 -5.76
C ARG A 154 12.74 3.64 -6.09
N LYS A 155 12.29 4.46 -5.13
CA LYS A 155 11.09 5.29 -5.31
C LYS A 155 11.27 6.36 -6.41
N ASP A 156 12.49 6.70 -6.79
CA ASP A 156 12.79 7.59 -7.92
C ASP A 156 12.76 6.89 -9.29
N SER A 157 12.64 5.55 -9.32
CA SER A 157 12.66 4.76 -10.56
C SER A 157 11.64 5.26 -11.58
N GLY A 158 12.12 5.72 -12.74
CA GLY A 158 11.27 6.24 -13.81
C GLY A 158 10.83 7.70 -13.63
N LEU A 159 11.14 8.32 -12.50
CA LEU A 159 10.78 9.70 -12.16
C LEU A 159 11.99 10.63 -12.18
N HIS A 160 13.09 10.22 -11.56
CA HIS A 160 14.27 11.06 -11.33
C HIS A 160 15.58 10.24 -11.36
N GLY A 161 16.71 10.93 -11.54
CA GLY A 161 18.05 10.35 -11.61
C GLY A 161 19.09 11.38 -11.17
N ASP A 162 20.23 11.51 -11.85
CA ASP A 162 21.22 12.57 -11.50
C ASP A 162 20.89 13.98 -12.03
N GLY A 163 19.66 14.20 -12.48
CA GLY A 163 19.23 15.44 -13.15
C GLY A 163 19.56 15.50 -14.65
N THR A 164 20.18 14.46 -15.21
CA THR A 164 20.33 14.33 -16.67
C THR A 164 18.96 14.06 -17.31
N ALA A 165 18.58 14.88 -18.29
CA ALA A 165 17.26 14.83 -18.91
C ALA A 165 16.95 13.45 -19.54
N GLY A 166 15.93 12.77 -19.01
CA GLY A 166 15.43 11.48 -19.50
C GLY A 166 16.16 10.25 -18.94
N GLU A 167 17.26 10.44 -18.21
CA GLU A 167 18.04 9.35 -17.62
C GLU A 167 17.56 9.09 -16.18
N VAL A 168 16.41 8.43 -16.06
CA VAL A 168 15.63 8.28 -14.82
C VAL A 168 15.66 6.86 -14.23
N TYR A 169 16.49 5.98 -14.78
CA TYR A 169 16.63 4.61 -14.28
C TYR A 169 18.08 4.34 -13.89
N ALA A 170 18.30 3.79 -12.70
CA ALA A 170 19.63 3.35 -12.27
C ALA A 170 20.13 2.19 -13.15
N GLN A 171 21.14 2.44 -13.98
CA GLN A 171 21.59 1.53 -15.04
C GLN A 171 22.40 0.34 -14.51
N ARG A 172 21.93 -0.88 -14.76
CA ARG A 172 22.67 -2.11 -14.46
C ARG A 172 23.89 -2.28 -15.36
N GLY A 173 24.94 -2.87 -14.81
CA GLY A 173 26.16 -3.25 -15.53
C GLY A 173 27.39 -2.50 -15.02
N GLY A 174 28.58 -3.07 -15.27
CA GLY A 174 29.85 -2.51 -14.84
C GLY A 174 30.48 -1.62 -15.92
N GLY A 175 30.99 -0.45 -15.51
CA GLY A 175 31.71 0.48 -16.39
C GLY A 175 30.78 1.22 -17.36
N LEU A 176 29.48 1.19 -17.07
CA LEU A 176 28.44 1.93 -17.79
C LEU A 176 28.07 3.19 -16.98
N PRO A 177 27.50 4.23 -17.61
CA PRO A 177 26.96 5.38 -16.88
C PRO A 177 26.02 4.98 -15.73
N PRO A 178 25.89 5.80 -14.67
CA PRO A 178 25.02 5.49 -13.54
C PRO A 178 23.54 5.47 -13.93
N PHE A 179 23.09 6.29 -14.87
CA PHE A 179 21.69 6.38 -15.27
C PHE A 179 21.47 6.00 -16.73
N THR A 180 20.27 5.49 -17.02
CA THR A 180 19.79 5.12 -18.36
C THR A 180 18.38 5.63 -18.58
N SER A 181 18.03 5.99 -19.82
CA SER A 181 16.65 6.23 -20.27
C SER A 181 15.87 4.93 -20.57
N ASN A 182 16.53 3.77 -20.56
CA ASN A 182 15.91 2.48 -20.89
C ASN A 182 15.60 1.64 -19.64
N ASN A 183 14.31 1.52 -19.30
CA ASN A 183 13.84 0.75 -18.14
C ASN A 183 14.25 -0.74 -18.13
N LEU A 184 14.53 -1.35 -19.30
CA LEU A 184 14.98 -2.73 -19.42
C LEU A 184 16.43 -2.91 -18.95
N LEU A 185 17.16 -1.82 -18.80
CA LEU A 185 18.54 -1.79 -18.32
C LEU A 185 18.63 -1.34 -16.86
N GLU A 186 17.50 -1.21 -16.15
CA GLU A 186 17.52 -0.84 -14.74
C GLU A 186 18.05 -1.97 -13.84
N VAL A 187 18.64 -1.60 -12.71
CA VAL A 187 18.90 -2.51 -11.59
C VAL A 187 17.62 -3.20 -11.10
N ALA A 188 17.76 -4.43 -10.60
CA ALA A 188 16.64 -5.19 -10.06
C ALA A 188 16.38 -4.79 -8.60
N TRP A 189 15.67 -3.68 -8.38
CA TRP A 189 15.26 -3.28 -7.04
C TRP A 189 14.43 -4.36 -6.33
N GLY A 190 14.65 -4.54 -5.03
CA GLY A 190 13.92 -5.53 -4.22
C GLY A 190 14.48 -6.95 -4.33
N ASN A 191 15.44 -7.16 -5.23
CA ASN A 191 16.11 -8.43 -5.46
C ASN A 191 17.56 -8.34 -4.99
N TYR A 192 18.15 -9.46 -4.60
CA TYR A 192 19.53 -9.46 -4.17
C TYR A 192 20.44 -8.95 -5.33
N PRO A 193 21.39 -8.03 -5.08
CA PRO A 193 21.85 -7.56 -3.78
C PRO A 193 21.14 -6.31 -3.23
N LEU A 194 20.17 -5.74 -3.95
CA LEU A 194 19.43 -4.51 -3.62
C LEU A 194 18.04 -4.79 -2.99
N SER A 195 17.95 -5.85 -2.18
CA SER A 195 16.72 -6.27 -1.50
C SER A 195 16.59 -5.74 -0.07
N GLU A 196 17.67 -5.19 0.50
CA GLU A 196 17.70 -4.69 1.88
C GLU A 196 17.32 -3.20 1.92
N ALA A 197 16.34 -2.87 2.75
CA ALA A 197 15.96 -1.48 3.02
C ALA A 197 17.02 -0.79 3.89
N ILE A 198 17.26 0.48 3.60
CA ILE A 198 18.22 1.31 4.29
C ILE A 198 17.49 2.55 4.78
N THR A 199 17.70 2.88 6.07
CA THR A 199 17.28 4.15 6.64
C THR A 199 18.45 5.11 6.63
N VAL A 200 18.25 6.29 6.04
CA VAL A 200 19.18 7.42 6.11
C VAL A 200 18.69 8.43 7.13
N PHE A 201 19.63 9.11 7.78
CA PHE A 201 19.42 10.09 8.83
C PHE A 201 20.22 11.34 8.49
N ASP A 202 19.56 12.49 8.56
CA ASP A 202 20.21 13.77 8.38
C ASP A 202 21.20 14.05 9.52
N GLY A 203 22.42 14.50 9.22
CA GLY A 203 23.37 14.87 10.26
C GLY A 203 22.85 15.96 11.20
N ASN A 204 22.07 16.92 10.69
CA ASN A 204 21.41 17.93 11.52
C ASN A 204 20.34 17.31 12.43
N TYR A 205 19.58 16.34 11.92
CA TYR A 205 18.61 15.57 12.71
C TYR A 205 19.29 14.74 13.82
N LEU A 206 20.44 14.13 13.54
CA LEU A 206 21.20 13.42 14.57
C LEU A 206 21.75 14.36 15.65
N ASN A 207 22.15 15.58 15.28
CA ASN A 207 22.50 16.62 16.25
C ASN A 207 21.29 17.02 17.12
N TYR A 208 20.11 17.13 16.51
CA TYR A 208 18.85 17.34 17.24
C TYR A 208 18.55 16.22 18.25
N LEU A 209 18.70 14.95 17.85
CA LEU A 209 18.48 13.80 18.75
C LEU A 209 19.48 13.75 19.91
N THR A 210 20.74 14.15 19.67
CA THR A 210 21.81 14.09 20.68
C THR A 210 21.86 15.29 21.62
N ASN A 211 21.37 16.45 21.17
CA ASN A 211 21.27 17.68 21.98
C ASN A 211 19.82 18.20 22.01
N PRO A 212 18.89 17.43 22.59
CA PRO A 212 17.48 17.77 22.57
C PRO A 212 17.21 19.02 23.41
N VAL A 213 16.35 19.89 22.88
CA VAL A 213 15.77 21.02 23.61
C VAL A 213 14.37 20.60 24.03
N PHE A 214 14.08 20.71 25.32
CA PHE A 214 12.77 20.43 25.88
C PHE A 214 12.02 21.74 26.15
N GLU A 215 10.71 21.70 25.98
CA GLU A 215 9.81 22.77 26.40
C GLU A 215 8.49 22.18 26.90
N ASP A 216 7.76 22.98 27.67
CA ASP A 216 6.41 22.65 28.08
C ASP A 216 5.47 23.07 26.94
N GLN A 217 4.73 22.09 26.40
CA GLN A 217 3.75 22.27 25.32
C GLN A 217 2.46 21.54 25.70
N GLU A 218 1.32 22.09 25.33
CA GLU A 218 0.05 21.39 25.43
C GLU A 218 0.05 20.13 24.55
N ARG A 219 -0.61 19.06 24.99
CA ARG A 219 -0.71 17.81 24.21
C ARG A 219 -1.31 18.06 22.82
N ILE A 220 -2.28 18.96 22.70
CA ILE A 220 -2.87 19.33 21.40
C ILE A 220 -1.83 19.93 20.45
N ASP A 221 -0.92 20.76 20.96
CA ASP A 221 0.11 21.40 20.14
C ASP A 221 1.18 20.40 19.72
N ILE A 222 1.54 19.44 20.58
CA ILE A 222 2.38 18.30 20.19
C ILE A 222 1.75 17.51 19.05
N VAL A 223 0.45 17.21 19.13
CA VAL A 223 -0.27 16.48 18.08
C VAL A 223 -0.31 17.27 16.77
N LYS A 224 -0.58 18.58 16.82
CA LYS A 224 -0.57 19.45 15.63
C LYS A 224 0.80 19.49 14.97
N ASP A 225 1.85 19.72 15.77
CA ASP A 225 3.22 19.83 15.29
C ASP A 225 3.64 18.53 14.59
N VAL A 226 3.41 17.39 15.26
CA VAL A 226 3.79 16.08 14.74
C VAL A 226 2.97 15.70 13.50
N THR A 227 1.64 15.91 13.53
CA THR A 227 0.79 15.64 12.36
C THR A 227 1.19 16.52 11.18
N THR A 228 1.52 17.80 11.44
CA THR A 228 2.00 18.74 10.42
C THR A 228 3.34 18.30 9.83
N ALA A 229 4.29 17.88 10.66
CA ALA A 229 5.59 17.39 10.20
C ALA A 229 5.45 16.12 9.36
N VAL A 230 4.61 15.16 9.80
CA VAL A 230 4.35 13.93 9.06
C VAL A 230 3.66 14.23 7.73
N LEU A 231 2.61 15.05 7.73
CA LEU A 231 1.93 15.43 6.51
C LEU A 231 2.88 16.10 5.53
N ASN A 232 3.70 17.06 5.95
CA ASN A 232 4.74 17.68 5.11
C ASN A 232 5.79 16.71 4.57
N SER A 233 5.93 15.53 5.17
CA SER A 233 6.87 14.50 4.77
C SER A 233 6.30 13.46 3.79
N ILE A 234 4.99 13.51 3.50
CA ILE A 234 4.30 12.52 2.67
C ILE A 234 3.62 13.18 1.46
N GLU A 235 3.33 12.38 0.45
CA GLU A 235 2.72 12.79 -0.83
C GLU A 235 1.82 11.67 -1.36
N ASN A 236 1.03 11.96 -2.40
CA ASN A 236 0.19 11.00 -3.09
C ASN A 236 -0.90 10.35 -2.19
N VAL A 237 -1.50 11.14 -1.31
CA VAL A 237 -2.62 10.73 -0.45
C VAL A 237 -3.71 11.80 -0.46
N ASN A 238 -4.96 11.40 -0.24
CA ASN A 238 -6.03 12.34 0.07
C ASN A 238 -6.21 12.41 1.59
N VAL A 239 -6.48 13.59 2.12
CA VAL A 239 -6.61 13.84 3.56
C VAL A 239 -7.92 14.55 3.87
N GLY A 240 -8.65 14.05 4.87
CA GLY A 240 -9.75 14.74 5.54
C GLY A 240 -9.44 14.88 7.03
N VAL A 241 -10.11 15.82 7.71
CA VAL A 241 -9.89 16.08 9.14
C VAL A 241 -11.23 16.20 9.86
N MET A 242 -11.34 15.48 10.96
CA MET A 242 -12.40 15.57 11.96
C MET A 242 -11.80 15.93 13.32
N ARG A 243 -12.64 16.51 14.17
CA ARG A 243 -12.33 16.78 15.57
C ARG A 243 -13.53 16.47 16.46
N PHE A 244 -13.31 16.39 17.76
CA PHE A 244 -14.41 16.27 18.73
C PHE A 244 -15.13 17.61 18.93
N ASN A 245 -16.41 17.51 19.33
CA ASN A 245 -17.21 18.65 19.80
C ASN A 245 -17.17 18.78 21.33
N ASP A 246 -17.73 19.87 21.87
CA ASP A 246 -17.65 20.11 23.31
C ASP A 246 -18.56 19.21 24.15
N GLY A 247 -19.55 18.55 23.52
CA GLY A 247 -20.56 17.77 24.22
C GLY A 247 -20.84 16.36 23.68
N GLN A 248 -20.76 16.15 22.37
CA GLN A 248 -21.11 14.89 21.70
C GLN A 248 -20.68 14.87 20.23
N GLY A 249 -20.26 13.70 19.76
CA GLY A 249 -19.75 13.46 18.41
C GLY A 249 -18.65 14.40 17.94
N GLY A 250 -18.50 14.52 16.61
CA GLY A 250 -17.46 15.36 16.01
C GLY A 250 -17.68 15.61 14.51
N PRO A 251 -17.57 16.85 14.01
CA PRO A 251 -17.83 17.19 12.62
C PRO A 251 -16.59 16.98 11.73
N VAL A 252 -16.81 16.94 10.43
CA VAL A 252 -15.76 16.99 9.41
C VAL A 252 -15.37 18.45 9.16
N ILE A 253 -14.26 18.89 9.75
CA ILE A 253 -13.76 20.27 9.64
C ILE A 253 -12.95 20.52 8.37
N LEU A 254 -12.55 19.46 7.68
CA LEU A 254 -11.98 19.51 6.34
C LEU A 254 -12.43 18.28 5.54
N GLY A 255 -13.12 18.52 4.44
CA GLY A 255 -13.49 17.45 3.51
C GLY A 255 -12.27 16.82 2.85
N MET A 256 -12.40 15.53 2.49
CA MET A 256 -11.37 14.76 1.80
C MET A 256 -10.86 15.51 0.57
N THR A 257 -9.56 15.82 0.58
CA THR A 257 -8.91 16.61 -0.46
C THR A 257 -7.52 16.08 -0.79
N ASP A 258 -7.04 16.33 -2.01
CA ASP A 258 -5.70 15.91 -2.43
C ASP A 258 -4.64 16.71 -1.67
N LEU A 259 -3.81 16.03 -0.87
CA LEU A 259 -2.76 16.64 -0.06
C LEU A 259 -1.74 17.37 -0.92
N ASP A 260 -1.42 16.88 -2.11
CA ASP A 260 -0.36 17.44 -2.95
C ASP A 260 -0.74 18.83 -3.49
N THR A 261 -2.04 19.07 -3.67
CA THR A 261 -2.55 20.35 -4.20
C THR A 261 -3.15 21.27 -3.13
N ASN A 262 -3.59 20.72 -1.98
CA ASN A 262 -4.30 21.46 -0.92
C ASN A 262 -3.58 21.42 0.44
N ARG A 263 -2.29 21.10 0.46
CA ARG A 263 -1.47 20.97 1.70
C ARG A 263 -1.66 22.11 2.69
N ALA A 264 -1.63 23.36 2.22
CA ALA A 264 -1.76 24.52 3.08
C ALA A 264 -3.10 24.55 3.83
N ASP A 265 -4.19 24.15 3.18
CA ASP A 265 -5.53 24.12 3.77
C ASP A 265 -5.65 22.96 4.78
N VAL A 266 -5.04 21.80 4.47
CA VAL A 266 -4.95 20.66 5.40
C VAL A 266 -4.22 21.06 6.68
N LEU A 267 -3.05 21.70 6.55
CA LEU A 267 -2.27 22.14 7.70
C LEU A 267 -3.00 23.23 8.51
N ALA A 268 -3.69 24.15 7.84
CA ALA A 268 -4.48 25.18 8.51
C ALA A 268 -5.67 24.60 9.29
N ALA A 269 -6.31 23.54 8.77
CA ALA A 269 -7.39 22.86 9.48
C ALA A 269 -6.89 22.20 10.78
N ILE A 270 -5.71 21.58 10.75
CA ILE A 270 -5.08 20.95 11.93
C ILE A 270 -4.63 22.02 12.94
N ASP A 271 -3.94 23.06 12.47
CA ASP A 271 -3.47 24.17 13.32
C ASP A 271 -4.63 24.84 14.08
N GLY A 272 -5.81 24.90 13.45
CA GLY A 272 -7.02 25.49 14.02
C GLY A 272 -7.71 24.67 15.13
N ILE A 273 -7.27 23.44 15.43
CA ILE A 273 -7.92 22.59 16.45
C ILE A 273 -7.51 23.05 17.85
N GLY A 274 -8.43 23.58 18.65
CA GLY A 274 -8.16 23.93 20.06
C GLY A 274 -8.48 22.79 21.02
N ALA A 275 -7.86 22.77 22.21
CA ALA A 275 -8.25 21.89 23.30
C ALA A 275 -9.48 22.42 24.06
N ALA A 276 -10.66 21.84 23.80
CA ALA A 276 -11.92 22.10 24.46
C ALA A 276 -12.86 20.89 24.35
N GLY A 277 -13.68 20.66 25.37
CA GLY A 277 -14.77 19.69 25.29
C GLY A 277 -14.56 18.37 25.98
N VAL A 278 -15.27 17.36 25.49
CA VAL A 278 -15.29 15.97 25.99
C VAL A 278 -14.68 15.02 24.95
N THR A 279 -14.69 13.71 25.24
CA THR A 279 -14.03 12.68 24.44
C THR A 279 -15.08 11.68 23.88
N PRO A 280 -15.88 12.07 22.86
CA PRO A 280 -16.97 11.27 22.31
C PRO A 280 -16.49 10.30 21.20
N LEU A 281 -15.64 9.33 21.55
CA LEU A 281 -14.95 8.47 20.59
C LEU A 281 -15.89 7.75 19.61
N SER A 282 -16.86 6.99 20.15
CA SER A 282 -17.76 6.18 19.33
C SER A 282 -18.73 7.05 18.52
N GLU A 283 -19.22 8.14 19.09
CA GLU A 283 -20.10 9.09 18.41
C GLU A 283 -19.40 9.81 17.25
N THR A 284 -18.11 10.17 17.41
CA THR A 284 -17.33 10.75 16.29
C THR A 284 -17.05 9.71 15.21
N LEU A 285 -16.73 8.46 15.58
CA LEU A 285 -16.54 7.41 14.57
C LEU A 285 -17.85 7.05 13.85
N TYR A 286 -18.99 7.14 14.54
CA TYR A 286 -20.31 7.06 13.92
C TYR A 286 -20.52 8.16 12.89
N GLU A 287 -20.18 9.41 13.20
CA GLU A 287 -20.25 10.51 12.23
C GLU A 287 -19.31 10.28 11.05
N ALA A 288 -18.11 9.76 11.28
CA ALA A 288 -17.18 9.35 10.22
C ALA A 288 -17.80 8.29 9.30
N ALA A 289 -18.53 7.31 9.85
CA ALA A 289 -19.23 6.31 9.04
C ALA A 289 -20.33 6.92 8.16
N ARG A 290 -21.00 7.96 8.64
CA ARG A 290 -21.97 8.73 7.84
C ARG A 290 -21.27 9.52 6.74
N TYR A 291 -20.10 10.10 7.03
CA TYR A 291 -19.30 10.83 6.05
C TYR A 291 -18.83 9.91 4.91
N TRP A 292 -18.23 8.77 5.23
CA TRP A 292 -17.76 7.77 4.25
C TRP A 292 -18.85 7.25 3.31
N ARG A 293 -20.12 7.29 3.75
CA ARG A 293 -21.29 6.81 2.99
C ARG A 293 -22.14 7.92 2.38
N GLY A 294 -21.76 9.19 2.55
CA GLY A 294 -22.53 10.34 2.06
C GLY A 294 -23.94 10.42 2.64
N LEU A 295 -24.12 10.03 3.91
CA LEU A 295 -25.40 10.06 4.61
C LEU A 295 -25.70 11.48 5.14
N PRO A 296 -26.96 11.78 5.54
CA PRO A 296 -27.27 13.01 6.25
C PRO A 296 -26.35 13.20 7.46
N ALA A 297 -25.81 14.38 7.74
CA ALA A 297 -25.03 14.60 8.96
C ALA A 297 -25.93 14.41 10.19
N TYR A 298 -25.36 13.94 11.30
CA TYR A 298 -26.08 13.85 12.57
C TYR A 298 -25.46 14.83 13.56
N TYR A 299 -24.24 14.57 14.01
CA TYR A 299 -23.53 15.45 14.94
C TYR A 299 -23.05 16.74 14.28
N GLY A 300 -22.72 16.70 12.98
CA GLY A 300 -22.35 17.90 12.22
C GLY A 300 -23.47 18.94 12.13
N GLU A 301 -24.73 18.50 12.03
CA GLU A 301 -25.89 19.42 11.97
C GLU A 301 -26.44 19.76 13.37
N LEU A 302 -26.30 18.86 14.34
CA LEU A 302 -26.87 19.02 15.68
C LEU A 302 -26.03 19.95 16.57
N VAL A 303 -24.71 20.00 16.35
CA VAL A 303 -23.75 20.81 17.13
C VAL A 303 -22.96 21.74 16.21
N ASP A 304 -23.31 23.03 16.19
CA ASP A 304 -22.73 24.06 15.30
C ASP A 304 -21.63 24.90 16.00
N GLU A 305 -20.95 24.32 17.00
CA GLU A 305 -19.78 24.96 17.64
C GLU A 305 -18.59 24.99 16.68
N HIS A 306 -18.48 23.94 15.87
CA HIS A 306 -17.48 23.76 14.82
C HIS A 306 -18.20 23.34 13.54
N PRO A 307 -18.44 24.26 12.59
CA PRO A 307 -19.22 23.95 11.41
C PRO A 307 -18.52 22.91 10.53
N THR A 308 -19.30 21.99 9.97
CA THR A 308 -18.83 21.08 8.93
C THR A 308 -18.28 21.89 7.74
N ASP A 309 -17.15 21.47 7.17
CA ASP A 309 -16.60 22.06 5.96
C ASP A 309 -17.64 21.98 4.82
N PRO A 310 -18.03 23.11 4.20
CA PRO A 310 -18.94 23.09 3.05
C PRO A 310 -18.47 22.18 1.90
N ASN A 311 -17.17 21.93 1.74
CA ASN A 311 -16.66 21.01 0.72
C ASN A 311 -16.90 19.53 1.06
N ALA A 312 -17.13 19.22 2.35
CA ALA A 312 -17.53 17.89 2.82
C ALA A 312 -19.03 17.63 2.62
N LEU A 313 -19.82 18.62 2.18
CA LEU A 313 -21.27 18.53 2.07
C LEU A 313 -21.75 18.46 0.61
N ALA A 314 -22.68 17.56 0.34
CA ALA A 314 -23.46 17.50 -0.89
C ALA A 314 -24.69 18.42 -0.84
N SER A 315 -25.18 18.71 0.37
CA SER A 315 -26.27 19.63 0.68
C SER A 315 -26.00 20.26 2.04
N ASP A 316 -26.33 21.55 2.21
CA ASP A 316 -26.14 22.34 3.43
C ASP A 316 -27.44 22.52 4.25
N ASN A 317 -28.60 22.17 3.70
CA ASN A 317 -29.88 22.23 4.41
C ASN A 317 -30.95 21.26 3.85
N PRO A 318 -31.18 20.10 4.48
CA PRO A 318 -30.41 19.55 5.61
C PRO A 318 -28.96 19.24 5.19
N GLU A 319 -28.07 19.15 6.17
CA GLU A 319 -26.69 18.77 5.93
C GLU A 319 -26.63 17.30 5.48
N VAL A 320 -26.04 17.08 4.31
CA VAL A 320 -25.79 15.74 3.78
C VAL A 320 -24.35 15.67 3.36
N TYR A 321 -23.63 14.67 3.87
CA TYR A 321 -22.24 14.49 3.52
C TYR A 321 -22.08 14.17 2.03
N LYS A 322 -21.05 14.75 1.44
CA LYS A 322 -20.51 14.35 0.17
C LYS A 322 -19.57 13.17 0.42
N GLN A 323 -19.99 11.98 0.01
CA GLN A 323 -19.15 10.79 0.07
C GLN A 323 -17.78 11.06 -0.58
N PRO A 324 -16.66 10.76 0.12
CA PRO A 324 -15.33 10.81 -0.46
C PRO A 324 -15.22 9.93 -1.71
N ASP A 325 -14.47 10.38 -2.71
CA ASP A 325 -14.25 9.60 -3.94
C ASP A 325 -13.47 8.32 -3.59
N THR A 326 -14.10 7.16 -3.82
CA THR A 326 -13.46 5.84 -3.71
C THR A 326 -12.83 5.44 -5.03
N GLN A 327 -11.73 4.70 -4.97
CA GLN A 327 -11.11 4.11 -6.15
C GLN A 327 -10.88 2.64 -5.89
N VAL A 328 -11.22 1.79 -6.86
CA VAL A 328 -11.15 0.32 -6.76
C VAL A 328 -9.80 -0.21 -6.24
N CYS A 329 -8.72 0.52 -6.53
CA CYS A 329 -7.35 0.16 -6.15
C CYS A 329 -6.79 0.97 -4.96
N ALA A 330 -7.51 1.99 -4.49
CA ALA A 330 -7.13 2.76 -3.31
C ALA A 330 -7.82 2.20 -2.06
N LYS A 331 -7.17 2.35 -0.91
CA LYS A 331 -7.73 1.97 0.39
C LYS A 331 -8.11 3.21 1.18
N ASN A 332 -9.08 3.06 2.08
CA ASN A 332 -9.59 4.13 2.93
C ASN A 332 -9.18 3.85 4.37
N PHE A 333 -8.79 4.89 5.10
CA PHE A 333 -8.28 4.76 6.46
C PHE A 333 -8.83 5.83 7.38
N ASN A 334 -9.14 5.44 8.62
CA ASN A 334 -9.30 6.36 9.74
C ASN A 334 -8.03 6.33 10.59
N VAL A 335 -7.58 7.49 11.06
CA VAL A 335 -6.53 7.61 12.08
C VAL A 335 -7.13 8.35 13.25
N LEU A 336 -7.53 7.61 14.28
CA LEU A 336 -8.13 8.14 15.50
C LEU A 336 -7.06 8.34 16.57
N LEU A 337 -6.86 9.57 17.02
CA LEU A 337 -5.90 9.90 18.07
C LEU A 337 -6.63 10.49 19.26
N THR A 338 -6.38 9.98 20.47
CA THR A 338 -6.95 10.51 21.72
C THR A 338 -6.02 10.37 22.92
N ASP A 339 -6.16 11.27 23.90
CA ASP A 339 -5.45 11.21 25.20
C ASP A 339 -6.34 10.80 26.38
N GLY A 340 -7.61 10.45 26.10
CA GLY A 340 -8.65 10.31 27.11
C GLY A 340 -9.55 9.09 26.93
N GLN A 341 -10.21 8.69 28.01
CA GLN A 341 -11.29 7.70 27.98
C GLN A 341 -12.57 8.32 27.40
N PRO A 342 -13.48 7.50 26.84
CA PRO A 342 -14.80 7.96 26.42
C PRO A 342 -15.54 8.76 27.49
N VAL A 343 -15.98 9.98 27.16
CA VAL A 343 -16.78 10.84 28.01
C VAL A 343 -17.88 11.49 27.17
N SER A 344 -19.13 11.40 27.64
CA SER A 344 -20.33 11.79 26.88
C SER A 344 -20.40 11.07 25.53
N ASP A 345 -20.38 9.74 25.59
CA ASP A 345 -20.22 8.87 24.43
C ASP A 345 -21.16 7.65 24.53
N ALA A 346 -22.45 7.89 24.78
CA ALA A 346 -23.41 6.82 25.11
C ALA A 346 -24.60 6.73 24.17
N GLU A 347 -24.68 7.60 23.15
CA GLU A 347 -25.83 7.60 22.23
C GLU A 347 -25.71 6.57 21.11
N THR A 348 -24.49 6.14 20.78
CA THR A 348 -24.22 5.25 19.64
C THR A 348 -25.02 3.95 19.63
N PRO A 349 -25.27 3.23 20.75
CA PRO A 349 -26.05 1.99 20.72
C PRO A 349 -27.47 2.17 20.17
N ASP A 350 -28.06 3.37 20.33
CA ASP A 350 -29.40 3.69 19.82
C ASP A 350 -29.39 4.23 18.37
N LEU A 351 -28.21 4.51 17.81
CA LEU A 351 -28.03 5.16 16.52
C LEU A 351 -27.48 4.25 15.41
N VAL A 352 -26.64 3.26 15.76
CA VAL A 352 -25.95 2.38 14.80
C VAL A 352 -26.90 1.59 13.90
N ASP A 353 -28.09 1.24 14.39
CA ASP A 353 -29.13 0.55 13.61
C ASP A 353 -29.67 1.40 12.44
N ASN A 354 -29.38 2.71 12.42
CA ASN A 354 -29.73 3.59 11.30
C ASN A 354 -28.67 3.58 10.18
N LEU A 355 -27.52 2.92 10.39
CA LEU A 355 -26.53 2.73 9.34
C LEU A 355 -27.02 1.66 8.35
N PRO A 356 -26.84 1.87 7.04
CA PRO A 356 -27.24 0.89 6.03
C PRO A 356 -26.60 -0.48 6.29
N ASP A 357 -27.37 -1.55 6.14
CA ASP A 357 -26.89 -2.94 6.22
C ASP A 357 -26.24 -3.36 7.55
N TRP A 358 -26.31 -2.53 8.61
CA TRP A 358 -25.72 -2.81 9.93
C TRP A 358 -26.02 -4.23 10.45
N PHE A 359 -27.29 -4.63 10.47
CA PHE A 359 -27.71 -5.95 10.96
C PHE A 359 -27.16 -7.09 10.10
N ASP A 360 -27.04 -6.88 8.78
CA ASP A 360 -26.54 -7.89 7.86
C ASP A 360 -25.02 -8.04 7.97
N THR A 361 -24.30 -6.94 8.26
CA THR A 361 -22.85 -6.93 8.49
C THR A 361 -22.48 -7.47 9.88
N GLN A 362 -23.09 -6.95 10.95
CA GLN A 362 -22.74 -7.27 12.33
C GLN A 362 -23.46 -8.52 12.86
N GLY A 363 -24.59 -8.90 12.25
CA GLY A 363 -25.42 -10.00 12.73
C GLY A 363 -26.18 -9.71 14.02
N MET A 364 -26.26 -8.44 14.44
CA MET A 364 -26.91 -8.00 15.67
C MET A 364 -27.53 -6.60 15.52
N ALA A 365 -28.40 -6.24 16.45
CA ALA A 365 -28.94 -4.88 16.59
C ALA A 365 -28.26 -4.18 17.77
N GLY A 366 -28.01 -2.88 17.66
CA GLY A 366 -27.18 -2.13 18.60
C GLY A 366 -25.72 -2.59 18.57
N CYS A 367 -25.03 -2.39 19.69
CA CYS A 367 -23.62 -2.73 19.90
C CYS A 367 -23.44 -3.86 20.92
N THR A 368 -22.25 -4.46 20.98
CA THR A 368 -21.87 -5.49 21.96
C THR A 368 -21.79 -4.96 23.39
N GLY A 369 -21.70 -3.64 23.58
CA GLY A 369 -21.81 -2.94 24.86
C GLY A 369 -22.73 -1.72 24.83
N THR A 370 -22.93 -1.13 26.01
CA THR A 370 -23.81 0.05 26.20
C THR A 370 -23.21 1.08 27.16
N GLU A 371 -21.97 0.85 27.62
CA GLU A 371 -21.22 1.82 28.40
C GLU A 371 -20.60 2.87 27.45
N MET A 372 -19.93 3.87 28.03
CA MET A 372 -19.39 5.01 27.27
C MET A 372 -18.34 4.51 26.26
N GLY A 373 -18.59 4.74 24.98
CA GLY A 373 -17.70 4.40 23.88
C GLY A 373 -17.75 2.94 23.42
N ASP A 374 -18.52 2.07 24.06
CA ASP A 374 -18.56 0.61 23.80
C ASP A 374 -18.93 0.23 22.36
N CYS A 375 -19.45 1.16 21.54
CA CYS A 375 -19.73 0.92 20.12
C CYS A 375 -18.53 1.16 19.20
N LEU A 376 -17.40 1.65 19.72
CA LEU A 376 -16.28 2.10 18.90
C LEU A 376 -15.71 0.97 18.02
N ASP A 377 -15.53 -0.21 18.60
CA ASP A 377 -15.02 -1.40 17.91
C ASP A 377 -16.04 -1.98 16.93
N ASP A 378 -17.32 -2.02 17.30
CA ASP A 378 -18.41 -2.45 16.40
C ASP A 378 -18.53 -1.55 15.16
N ILE A 379 -18.43 -0.23 15.34
CA ILE A 379 -18.44 0.73 14.22
C ILE A 379 -17.18 0.57 13.35
N ALA A 380 -16.02 0.36 13.97
CA ALA A 380 -14.77 0.09 13.24
C ALA A 380 -14.87 -1.21 12.42
N HIS A 381 -15.41 -2.28 12.99
CA HIS A 381 -15.67 -3.53 12.29
C HIS A 381 -16.66 -3.34 11.14
N TYR A 382 -17.74 -2.60 11.36
CA TYR A 382 -18.74 -2.28 10.32
C TYR A 382 -18.11 -1.58 9.12
N LEU A 383 -17.27 -0.58 9.36
CA LEU A 383 -16.55 0.13 8.33
C LEU A 383 -15.55 -0.73 7.54
N PHE A 384 -15.04 -1.79 8.16
CA PHE A 384 -14.14 -2.74 7.52
C PHE A 384 -14.87 -3.87 6.78
N ALA A 385 -16.02 -4.30 7.30
CA ALA A 385 -16.73 -5.49 6.80
C ALA A 385 -17.80 -5.16 5.75
N ASP A 386 -18.37 -3.96 5.77
CA ASP A 386 -19.40 -3.53 4.83
C ASP A 386 -18.85 -2.54 3.80
N ASP A 387 -19.30 -2.69 2.56
CA ASP A 387 -18.85 -1.85 1.45
C ASP A 387 -19.46 -0.45 1.56
N ILE A 388 -18.62 0.59 1.65
CA ILE A 388 -19.11 1.97 1.78
C ILE A 388 -19.65 2.52 0.45
N SER A 389 -19.35 1.87 -0.67
CA SER A 389 -19.64 2.34 -2.03
C SER A 389 -20.28 1.22 -2.87
N THR A 390 -20.86 1.58 -4.01
CA THR A 390 -21.34 0.62 -5.01
C THR A 390 -20.32 0.37 -6.12
N ASP A 391 -19.11 0.91 -6.00
CA ASP A 391 -18.03 0.70 -6.96
C ASP A 391 -17.60 -0.77 -7.03
N PRO A 392 -16.99 -1.22 -8.15
CA PRO A 392 -16.53 -2.59 -8.26
C PRO A 392 -15.47 -2.95 -7.19
N GLY A 393 -15.70 -4.04 -6.47
CA GLY A 393 -14.80 -4.51 -5.42
C GLY A 393 -15.04 -3.82 -4.07
N PRO A 394 -14.61 -4.43 -2.95
CA PRO A 394 -14.93 -3.93 -1.62
C PRO A 394 -14.22 -2.61 -1.32
N GLN A 395 -14.99 -1.53 -1.14
CA GLN A 395 -14.51 -0.26 -0.61
C GLN A 395 -14.68 -0.27 0.91
N ILE A 396 -13.62 -0.62 1.62
CA ILE A 396 -13.62 -0.77 3.08
C ILE A 396 -12.73 0.30 3.71
N VAL A 397 -12.99 0.59 4.98
CA VAL A 397 -12.21 1.53 5.78
C VAL A 397 -11.54 0.81 6.94
N THR A 398 -10.20 0.85 7.00
CA THR A 398 -9.42 0.34 8.13
C THR A 398 -9.21 1.47 9.15
N THR A 399 -9.39 1.18 10.44
CA THR A 399 -9.24 2.19 11.51
C THR A 399 -7.97 1.93 12.32
N HIS A 400 -7.02 2.84 12.26
CA HIS A 400 -5.86 2.88 13.16
C HIS A 400 -6.16 3.78 14.35
N THR A 401 -5.65 3.42 15.52
CA THR A 401 -5.86 4.16 16.77
C THR A 401 -4.53 4.52 17.42
N ILE A 402 -4.47 5.70 18.04
CA ILE A 402 -3.31 6.19 18.79
C ILE A 402 -3.77 6.67 20.16
N GLY A 403 -3.25 6.03 21.22
CA GLY A 403 -3.39 6.51 22.59
C GLY A 403 -2.22 7.41 22.94
N PHE A 404 -2.47 8.70 23.14
CA PHE A 404 -1.45 9.67 23.51
C PHE A 404 -1.37 9.84 25.03
N ALA A 405 -0.24 9.47 25.63
CA ALA A 405 -0.02 9.41 27.08
C ALA A 405 -1.05 8.54 27.82
N ILE A 406 -1.71 7.61 27.12
CA ILE A 406 -2.75 6.73 27.64
C ILE A 406 -2.74 5.37 26.91
N ASP A 407 -3.06 4.31 27.66
CA ASP A 407 -3.20 2.95 27.18
C ASP A 407 -4.64 2.47 27.45
N LEU A 408 -5.40 2.15 26.39
CA LEU A 408 -6.83 1.85 26.45
C LEU A 408 -7.21 0.63 25.61
N ASP A 409 -7.74 -0.40 26.27
CA ASP A 409 -8.25 -1.62 25.62
C ASP A 409 -9.26 -1.30 24.49
N ILE A 410 -10.13 -0.29 24.67
CA ILE A 410 -11.14 0.07 23.66
C ILE A 410 -10.54 0.58 22.34
N LEU A 411 -9.36 1.21 22.38
CA LEU A 411 -8.65 1.66 21.19
C LEU A 411 -7.97 0.48 20.50
N GLU A 412 -7.42 -0.47 21.27
CA GLU A 412 -6.84 -1.70 20.76
C GLU A 412 -7.90 -2.57 20.09
N ASP A 413 -9.03 -2.78 20.75
CA ASP A 413 -10.16 -3.56 20.24
C ASP A 413 -10.71 -2.95 18.95
N ALA A 414 -10.89 -1.62 18.89
CA ALA A 414 -11.37 -0.96 17.67
C ALA A 414 -10.41 -1.04 16.48
N ALA A 415 -9.10 -0.91 16.72
CA ALA A 415 -8.12 -1.13 15.68
C ALA A 415 -8.12 -2.59 15.21
N ALA A 416 -8.11 -3.54 16.14
CA ALA A 416 -8.11 -4.97 15.82
C ALA A 416 -9.37 -5.39 15.05
N ALA A 417 -10.53 -4.84 15.40
CA ALA A 417 -11.82 -5.11 14.76
C ALA A 417 -11.86 -4.70 13.28
N SER A 418 -11.00 -3.77 12.84
CA SER A 418 -10.92 -3.28 11.46
C SER A 418 -9.63 -3.66 10.72
N GLU A 419 -8.87 -4.64 11.24
CA GLU A 419 -7.51 -5.01 10.80
C GLU A 419 -6.51 -3.84 10.78
N GLY A 420 -6.78 -2.81 11.58
CA GLY A 420 -5.90 -1.68 11.84
C GLY A 420 -4.82 -2.02 12.86
N THR A 421 -4.14 -0.99 13.33
CA THR A 421 -3.08 -1.14 14.34
C THR A 421 -3.23 -0.06 15.40
N TYR A 422 -3.11 -0.48 16.65
CA TYR A 422 -3.08 0.40 17.80
C TYR A 422 -1.64 0.79 18.12
N PHE A 423 -1.43 2.08 18.38
CA PHE A 423 -0.15 2.62 18.79
C PHE A 423 -0.30 3.37 20.11
N GLN A 424 0.70 3.22 20.98
CA GLN A 424 0.87 4.07 22.15
C GLN A 424 2.00 5.05 21.88
N ALA A 425 1.77 6.32 22.23
CA ALA A 425 2.79 7.37 22.15
C ALA A 425 2.72 8.23 23.41
N ASP A 426 3.87 8.58 23.98
CA ASP A 426 3.94 9.39 25.21
C ASP A 426 4.61 10.76 24.97
N ASP A 427 5.19 10.97 23.78
CA ASP A 427 5.96 12.17 23.43
C ASP A 427 6.01 12.41 21.91
N VAL A 428 6.65 13.51 21.51
CA VAL A 428 6.85 13.89 20.10
C VAL A 428 7.54 12.79 19.28
N GLU A 429 8.51 12.07 19.86
CA GLU A 429 9.29 11.06 19.14
C GLU A 429 8.45 9.82 18.84
N SER A 430 7.82 9.26 19.87
CA SER A 430 6.94 8.09 19.77
C SER A 430 5.72 8.38 18.89
N LEU A 431 5.12 9.58 19.00
CA LEU A 431 3.99 9.96 18.15
C LEU A 431 4.39 10.12 16.68
N THR A 432 5.57 10.70 16.40
CA THR A 432 6.09 10.80 15.03
C THR A 432 6.32 9.43 14.43
N ILE A 433 6.86 8.48 15.21
CA ILE A 433 7.07 7.10 14.76
C ILE A 433 5.72 6.43 14.47
N ALA A 434 4.75 6.52 15.37
CA ALA A 434 3.43 5.91 15.20
C ALA A 434 2.73 6.40 13.92
N LEU A 435 2.68 7.72 13.69
CA LEU A 435 2.07 8.27 12.47
C LEU A 435 2.83 7.88 11.20
N LEU A 436 4.16 7.80 11.24
CA LEU A 436 4.94 7.34 10.08
C LEU A 436 4.70 5.86 9.77
N ASP A 437 4.62 5.02 10.78
CA ASP A 437 4.33 3.59 10.61
C ASP A 437 2.93 3.39 10.02
N ILE A 438 1.94 4.17 10.47
CA ILE A 438 0.60 4.19 9.88
C ILE A 438 0.66 4.60 8.40
N VAL A 439 1.33 5.71 8.07
CA VAL A 439 1.39 6.15 6.67
C VAL A 439 2.14 5.16 5.78
N ASN A 440 3.20 4.52 6.29
CA ASN A 440 3.92 3.49 5.56
C ASN A 440 3.04 2.25 5.33
N ASP A 441 2.31 1.78 6.34
CA ASP A 441 1.36 0.67 6.20
C ASP A 441 0.27 1.00 5.17
N ILE A 442 -0.25 2.23 5.18
CA ILE A 442 -1.21 2.74 4.19
C ILE A 442 -0.64 2.67 2.77
N GLN A 443 0.60 3.10 2.57
CA GLN A 443 1.27 3.06 1.27
C GLN A 443 1.55 1.61 0.82
N ASP A 444 2.00 0.74 1.72
CA ASP A 444 2.32 -0.66 1.41
C ASP A 444 1.07 -1.50 1.11
N ARG A 445 -0.01 -1.34 1.89
CA ARG A 445 -1.29 -2.04 1.66
C ARG A 445 -1.96 -1.64 0.35
N SER A 446 -1.66 -0.45 -0.15
CA SER A 446 -2.13 0.00 -1.47
C SER A 446 -1.43 -0.71 -2.65
N LEU A 447 -0.39 -1.53 -2.40
CA LEU A 447 0.46 -2.13 -3.43
C LEU A 447 0.41 -3.67 -3.55
N SER A 448 -0.32 -4.39 -2.68
CA SER A 448 -0.25 -5.87 -2.63
C SER A 448 -1.45 -6.57 -3.31
N PHE A 449 -1.19 -7.24 -4.44
CA PHE A 449 -2.22 -7.95 -5.24
C PHE A 449 -1.72 -9.34 -5.70
N ALA A 450 -1.95 -10.40 -4.91
CA ALA A 450 -2.29 -11.76 -5.41
C ALA A 450 -2.35 -12.82 -4.29
N ALA A 451 -3.41 -13.63 -4.30
CA ALA A 451 -3.49 -14.89 -3.55
C ALA A 451 -2.95 -16.08 -4.38
N PRO A 452 -2.30 -17.10 -3.77
CA PRO A 452 -1.78 -18.26 -4.48
C PRO A 452 -2.89 -19.22 -4.96
N ALA A 453 -2.80 -19.72 -6.21
CA ALA A 453 -3.73 -20.70 -6.76
C ALA A 453 -3.16 -22.14 -6.78
N VAL A 454 -3.94 -23.12 -6.32
CA VAL A 454 -3.57 -24.56 -6.40
C VAL A 454 -4.24 -25.19 -7.63
N ALA A 455 -3.43 -25.70 -8.57
CA ALA A 455 -3.96 -26.35 -9.76
C ALA A 455 -4.59 -27.73 -9.43
N VAL A 456 -5.86 -27.93 -9.79
CA VAL A 456 -6.55 -29.23 -9.74
C VAL A 456 -6.48 -29.94 -11.09
N ASN A 457 -6.24 -31.26 -11.06
CA ASN A 457 -6.16 -32.09 -12.27
C ASN A 457 -7.55 -32.24 -12.94
N THR A 458 -7.68 -31.73 -14.16
CA THR A 458 -8.94 -31.75 -14.94
C THR A 458 -9.42 -33.15 -15.36
N PHE A 459 -8.56 -34.18 -15.27
CA PHE A 459 -8.95 -35.58 -15.57
C PHE A 459 -9.25 -36.41 -14.32
N ASN A 460 -8.89 -35.95 -13.11
CA ASN A 460 -9.20 -36.66 -11.87
C ASN A 460 -9.41 -35.70 -10.68
N ARG A 461 -10.64 -35.20 -10.54
CA ARG A 461 -11.07 -34.21 -9.52
C ARG A 461 -11.07 -34.74 -8.07
N THR A 462 -10.51 -35.92 -7.80
CA THR A 462 -10.34 -36.50 -6.45
C THR A 462 -8.89 -36.56 -5.98
N GLN A 463 -7.94 -36.08 -6.80
CA GLN A 463 -6.52 -36.03 -6.45
C GLN A 463 -6.00 -34.61 -6.72
N ASN A 464 -5.45 -33.98 -5.68
CA ASN A 464 -4.52 -32.87 -5.89
C ASN A 464 -3.26 -33.46 -6.53
N LEU A 465 -2.78 -32.86 -7.62
CA LEU A 465 -1.42 -33.15 -8.05
C LEU A 465 -0.51 -32.65 -6.92
N ASN A 466 0.52 -33.41 -6.57
CA ASN A 466 1.56 -32.90 -5.68
C ASN A 466 2.36 -31.77 -6.35
N GLU A 467 1.94 -31.24 -7.49
CA GLU A 467 2.59 -30.15 -8.21
C GLU A 467 1.90 -28.83 -7.83
N LEU A 468 2.69 -27.85 -7.41
CA LEU A 468 2.24 -26.52 -7.04
C LEU A 468 2.76 -25.53 -8.07
N PHE A 469 1.87 -24.71 -8.62
CA PHE A 469 2.23 -23.65 -9.56
C PHE A 469 2.01 -22.32 -8.87
N LEU A 470 3.06 -21.52 -8.76
CA LEU A 470 3.02 -20.24 -8.09
C LEU A 470 3.32 -19.15 -9.11
N THR A 471 2.37 -18.24 -9.26
CA THR A 471 2.50 -17.03 -10.06
C THR A 471 3.19 -15.98 -9.21
N THR A 472 4.27 -15.41 -9.72
CA THR A 472 5.00 -14.33 -9.07
C THR A 472 5.01 -13.12 -10.01
N PHE A 473 4.72 -11.94 -9.49
CA PHE A 473 4.72 -10.69 -10.26
C PHE A 473 5.59 -9.66 -9.54
N ALA A 474 6.32 -8.87 -10.30
CA ALA A 474 7.04 -7.72 -9.77
C ALA A 474 6.24 -6.47 -10.13
N ALA A 475 5.46 -5.96 -9.17
CA ALA A 475 4.70 -4.73 -9.34
C ALA A 475 5.63 -3.57 -9.70
N ARG A 476 5.25 -2.81 -10.73
CA ARG A 476 5.94 -1.61 -11.22
C ARG A 476 4.90 -0.54 -11.53
N GLU A 477 5.29 0.73 -11.54
CA GLU A 477 4.40 1.82 -11.96
C GLU A 477 4.14 1.85 -13.49
N SER A 478 4.77 0.95 -14.25
CA SER A 478 4.64 0.87 -15.71
C SER A 478 3.56 -0.12 -16.16
N THR A 479 3.11 0.04 -17.41
CA THR A 479 2.09 -0.80 -18.07
C THR A 479 2.47 -2.27 -18.24
N HIS A 480 3.71 -2.66 -17.92
CA HIS A 480 4.18 -4.03 -17.99
C HIS A 480 4.80 -4.47 -16.67
N TRP A 481 4.11 -5.36 -15.98
CA TRP A 481 4.65 -6.04 -14.80
C TRP A 481 5.33 -7.33 -15.25
N PRO A 482 6.64 -7.50 -15.01
CA PRO A 482 7.27 -8.78 -15.22
C PRO A 482 6.58 -9.81 -14.34
N GLY A 483 6.08 -10.87 -14.96
CA GLY A 483 5.44 -12.01 -14.30
C GLY A 483 6.18 -13.30 -14.61
N ASN A 484 6.08 -14.26 -13.71
CA ASN A 484 6.67 -15.58 -13.87
C ASN A 484 5.79 -16.65 -13.22
N LEU A 485 5.89 -17.86 -13.77
CA LEU A 485 5.20 -19.03 -13.26
C LEU A 485 6.26 -20.02 -12.81
N LYS A 486 6.30 -20.30 -11.51
CA LYS A 486 7.26 -21.25 -10.93
C LYS A 486 6.55 -22.53 -10.54
N LYS A 487 7.19 -23.65 -10.83
CA LYS A 487 6.68 -24.99 -10.50
C LYS A 487 7.45 -25.56 -9.32
N TYR A 488 6.71 -26.01 -8.30
CA TYR A 488 7.20 -26.65 -7.08
C TYR A 488 6.42 -27.95 -6.81
N GLN A 489 6.80 -28.68 -5.78
CA GLN A 489 6.11 -29.91 -5.38
C GLN A 489 5.69 -29.87 -3.91
N LEU A 490 4.50 -30.37 -3.57
CA LEU A 490 4.06 -30.58 -2.19
C LEU A 490 4.42 -32.00 -1.76
N LYS A 491 5.25 -32.14 -0.71
CA LYS A 491 5.67 -33.45 -0.18
C LYS A 491 5.62 -33.42 1.35
N GLY A 492 4.76 -34.25 1.95
CA GLY A 492 4.65 -34.35 3.40
C GLY A 492 4.07 -33.10 4.10
N GLY A 493 3.31 -32.26 3.38
CA GLY A 493 2.78 -31.00 3.90
C GLY A 493 3.72 -29.80 3.71
N GLU A 494 4.91 -30.00 3.15
CA GLU A 494 5.88 -28.94 2.85
C GLU A 494 6.04 -28.73 1.35
N ILE A 495 6.25 -27.49 0.94
CA ILE A 495 6.60 -27.13 -0.44
C ILE A 495 8.10 -27.39 -0.62
N VAL A 496 8.45 -28.20 -1.60
CA VAL A 496 9.82 -28.58 -1.93
C VAL A 496 10.20 -28.16 -3.35
N ASP A 497 11.49 -27.90 -3.53
CA ASP A 497 12.11 -27.55 -4.80
C ASP A 497 12.40 -28.78 -5.69
N LYS A 498 13.02 -28.57 -6.86
CA LYS A 498 13.41 -29.62 -7.81
C LYS A 498 14.34 -30.69 -7.22
N TYR A 499 15.08 -30.36 -6.16
CA TYR A 499 16.04 -31.22 -5.47
C TYR A 499 15.50 -31.76 -4.15
N GLU A 500 14.20 -31.64 -3.90
CA GLU A 500 13.49 -32.05 -2.68
C GLU A 500 13.92 -31.29 -1.40
N LYS A 501 14.48 -30.09 -1.52
CA LYS A 501 14.75 -29.21 -0.39
C LYS A 501 13.50 -28.39 -0.03
N PRO A 502 13.24 -28.08 1.26
CA PRO A 502 12.13 -27.21 1.64
C PRO A 502 12.30 -25.81 1.06
N ALA A 503 11.32 -25.39 0.25
CA ALA A 503 11.42 -24.20 -0.59
C ALA A 503 11.06 -22.89 0.14
N VAL A 504 10.29 -22.95 1.23
CA VAL A 504 9.76 -21.77 1.94
C VAL A 504 10.49 -21.53 3.25
N ASN A 505 10.74 -20.26 3.58
CA ASN A 505 11.23 -19.81 4.87
C ASN A 505 10.06 -19.71 5.86
N PRO A 506 10.06 -20.49 6.96
CA PRO A 506 8.94 -20.50 7.91
C PRO A 506 8.77 -19.20 8.70
N ALA A 507 9.80 -18.34 8.77
CA ALA A 507 9.72 -17.06 9.49
C ALA A 507 9.13 -15.93 8.64
N THR A 508 9.29 -15.99 7.31
CA THR A 508 8.91 -14.89 6.41
C THR A 508 7.84 -15.28 5.40
N GLY A 509 7.54 -16.57 5.23
CA GLY A 509 6.60 -17.07 4.22
C GLY A 509 7.12 -17.04 2.78
N PHE A 510 8.28 -16.43 2.51
CA PHE A 510 8.88 -16.34 1.17
C PHE A 510 9.72 -17.57 0.81
N PHE A 511 10.01 -17.73 -0.49
CA PHE A 511 10.97 -18.75 -0.95
C PHE A 511 12.39 -18.47 -0.46
N LYS A 512 13.15 -19.53 -0.14
CA LYS A 512 14.58 -19.41 0.16
C LYS A 512 15.37 -19.10 -1.11
N GLU A 513 16.53 -18.47 -0.96
CA GLU A 513 17.37 -18.01 -2.07
C GLU A 513 18.01 -19.16 -2.88
N ASP A 514 18.34 -20.29 -2.23
CA ASP A 514 19.02 -21.43 -2.87
C ASP A 514 18.07 -22.47 -3.49
N VAL A 515 16.78 -22.15 -3.60
CA VAL A 515 15.77 -23.06 -4.14
C VAL A 515 15.76 -22.98 -5.64
N THR A 516 15.58 -24.13 -6.28
CA THR A 516 15.47 -24.24 -7.73
C THR A 516 14.09 -24.76 -8.07
N SER A 517 13.24 -23.91 -8.66
CA SER A 517 11.96 -24.39 -9.20
C SER A 517 12.18 -25.43 -10.30
N PHE A 518 11.17 -26.25 -10.56
CA PHE A 518 11.30 -27.39 -11.49
C PHE A 518 11.65 -26.99 -12.92
N TRP A 519 11.35 -25.74 -13.29
CA TRP A 519 11.63 -25.20 -14.60
C TRP A 519 12.96 -24.43 -14.67
N SER A 520 13.72 -24.38 -13.58
CA SER A 520 14.97 -23.63 -13.55
C SER A 520 16.20 -24.53 -13.72
N SER A 521 17.26 -23.99 -14.31
CA SER A 521 18.58 -24.62 -14.34
C SER A 521 19.38 -24.33 -13.07
N ASP A 522 19.27 -23.10 -12.56
CA ASP A 522 19.95 -22.62 -11.35
C ASP A 522 18.95 -22.20 -10.25
N GLY A 523 19.46 -21.82 -9.07
CA GLY A 523 18.63 -21.30 -7.96
C GLY A 523 17.90 -20.04 -8.37
N ASP A 524 16.57 -20.07 -8.34
CA ASP A 524 15.71 -18.99 -8.82
C ASP A 524 14.90 -18.31 -7.70
N GLY A 525 14.88 -18.87 -6.49
CA GLY A 525 14.37 -18.17 -5.31
C GLY A 525 12.98 -17.54 -5.47
N ASN A 526 12.84 -16.33 -4.92
CA ASN A 526 11.67 -15.47 -5.11
C ASN A 526 11.79 -14.56 -6.36
N GLU A 527 12.86 -14.70 -7.15
CA GLU A 527 13.17 -13.80 -8.26
C GLU A 527 12.15 -13.94 -9.39
N VAL A 528 11.40 -12.88 -9.69
CA VAL A 528 10.36 -12.96 -10.74
C VAL A 528 10.99 -13.09 -12.12
N THR A 529 12.10 -12.41 -12.38
CA THR A 529 12.71 -12.39 -13.72
C THR A 529 13.63 -13.57 -14.01
N GLU A 530 13.91 -14.42 -13.02
CA GLU A 530 14.82 -15.55 -13.15
C GLU A 530 14.10 -16.89 -12.95
N GLY A 531 14.60 -17.93 -13.64
CA GLY A 531 14.05 -19.28 -13.54
C GLY A 531 12.59 -19.40 -13.99
N GLY A 532 11.91 -20.43 -13.50
CA GLY A 532 10.51 -20.70 -13.77
C GLY A 532 10.21 -20.88 -15.26
N ALA A 533 9.02 -20.46 -15.65
CA ALA A 533 8.60 -20.47 -17.04
C ALA A 533 9.43 -19.50 -17.89
N VAL A 534 9.88 -18.37 -17.31
CA VAL A 534 10.64 -17.33 -18.01
C VAL A 534 11.94 -17.88 -18.60
N GLU A 535 12.68 -18.71 -17.85
CA GLU A 535 13.93 -19.31 -18.33
C GLU A 535 13.73 -20.21 -19.56
N ASN A 536 12.57 -20.87 -19.67
CA ASN A 536 12.26 -21.76 -20.78
C ASN A 536 11.56 -21.05 -21.95
N MET A 537 11.28 -19.75 -21.82
CA MET A 537 10.71 -19.01 -22.93
C MET A 537 11.79 -18.75 -23.99
N PRO A 538 11.47 -18.91 -25.30
CA PRO A 538 12.39 -18.51 -26.35
C PRO A 538 12.72 -17.02 -26.23
N ASP A 539 13.89 -16.60 -26.71
CA ASP A 539 14.22 -15.18 -26.85
C ASP A 539 13.08 -14.48 -27.62
N PRO A 540 12.58 -13.31 -27.17
CA PRO A 540 11.50 -12.60 -27.83
C PRO A 540 11.68 -12.44 -29.34
N SER A 541 12.92 -12.27 -29.81
CA SER A 541 13.25 -12.12 -31.24
C SER A 541 13.04 -13.38 -32.09
N ILE A 542 12.98 -14.56 -31.47
CA ILE A 542 12.75 -15.85 -32.15
C ILE A 542 11.39 -16.47 -31.82
N ARG A 543 10.60 -15.83 -30.95
CA ARG A 543 9.24 -16.29 -30.62
C ARG A 543 8.38 -16.24 -31.88
N LYS A 544 7.68 -17.34 -32.15
CA LYS A 544 6.66 -17.40 -33.20
C LYS A 544 5.31 -17.15 -32.55
N LEU A 545 4.79 -15.95 -32.72
CA LEU A 545 3.48 -15.57 -32.24
C LEU A 545 2.44 -15.90 -33.32
N TYR A 546 1.30 -16.41 -32.90
CA TYR A 546 0.19 -16.76 -33.79
C TYR A 546 -1.12 -16.29 -33.20
N THR A 547 -2.05 -15.85 -34.05
CA THR A 547 -3.42 -15.48 -33.72
C THR A 547 -4.40 -16.23 -34.62
N ASN A 548 -5.62 -16.47 -34.14
CA ASN A 548 -6.67 -17.15 -34.89
C ASN A 548 -7.76 -16.19 -35.36
N ASN A 549 -7.35 -15.04 -35.90
CA ASN A 549 -8.27 -14.01 -36.39
C ASN A 549 -8.63 -14.19 -37.87
N THR A 550 -8.21 -15.32 -38.49
CA THR A 550 -8.55 -15.64 -39.88
C THR A 550 -9.49 -16.84 -39.96
N SER A 551 -10.15 -17.04 -41.09
CA SER A 551 -11.00 -18.21 -41.34
C SER A 551 -10.24 -19.54 -41.47
N ASN A 552 -8.93 -19.54 -41.22
CA ASN A 552 -8.09 -20.72 -41.29
C ASN A 552 -7.79 -21.25 -39.89
N ASP A 553 -8.47 -22.33 -39.52
CA ASP A 553 -8.34 -23.00 -38.22
C ASP A 553 -6.94 -23.56 -37.94
N ASN A 554 -6.03 -23.56 -38.92
CA ASN A 554 -4.64 -23.93 -38.70
C ASN A 554 -3.82 -22.76 -38.14
N LEU A 555 -3.66 -22.72 -36.81
CA LEU A 555 -2.83 -21.74 -36.08
C LEU A 555 -1.41 -21.57 -36.66
N THR A 556 -0.81 -22.62 -37.24
CA THR A 556 0.55 -22.55 -37.79
C THR A 556 0.62 -22.02 -39.23
N ALA A 557 -0.53 -21.72 -39.85
CA ALA A 557 -0.58 -21.13 -41.18
C ALA A 557 0.08 -19.74 -41.17
N GLY A 558 0.80 -19.39 -42.23
CA GLY A 558 1.50 -18.09 -42.31
C GLY A 558 0.58 -16.87 -42.20
N VAL A 559 -0.72 -17.03 -42.49
CA VAL A 559 -1.75 -15.99 -42.33
C VAL A 559 -2.09 -15.69 -40.86
N ASN A 560 -1.85 -16.65 -39.98
CA ASN A 560 -2.10 -16.55 -38.54
C ASN A 560 -0.85 -16.09 -37.78
N ALA A 561 0.32 -16.01 -38.42
CA ALA A 561 1.53 -15.54 -37.75
C ALA A 561 1.45 -14.05 -37.43
N LEU A 562 1.84 -13.64 -36.23
CA LEU A 562 2.00 -12.25 -35.82
C LEU A 562 3.46 -11.84 -36.03
N SER A 563 3.68 -10.77 -36.80
CA SER A 563 5.00 -10.19 -37.03
C SER A 563 4.89 -8.69 -37.29
N PRO A 564 5.95 -7.90 -37.07
CA PRO A 564 5.94 -6.47 -37.43
C PRO A 564 5.65 -6.24 -38.93
N ALA A 565 5.94 -7.21 -39.79
CA ALA A 565 5.72 -7.10 -41.24
C ALA A 565 4.24 -7.20 -41.66
N ASN A 566 3.35 -7.68 -40.79
CA ASN A 566 1.93 -7.81 -41.06
C ASN A 566 1.04 -7.12 -40.01
N GLU A 567 1.59 -6.17 -39.26
CA GLU A 567 0.87 -5.33 -38.30
C GLU A 567 -0.39 -4.71 -38.91
N GLY A 568 -0.29 -4.17 -40.14
CA GLY A 568 -1.43 -3.55 -40.83
C GLY A 568 -2.57 -4.49 -41.24
N ASN A 569 -2.45 -5.80 -41.03
CA ASN A 569 -3.54 -6.77 -41.23
C ASN A 569 -4.42 -6.93 -39.97
N PHE A 570 -4.00 -6.35 -38.85
CA PHE A 570 -4.73 -6.40 -37.59
C PHE A 570 -5.29 -5.02 -37.27
N SER A 571 -6.49 -4.99 -36.73
CA SER A 571 -7.14 -3.83 -36.18
C SER A 571 -7.22 -3.99 -34.66
N ASN A 572 -7.43 -2.87 -33.97
CA ASN A 572 -7.68 -2.86 -32.53
C ASN A 572 -8.81 -3.86 -32.15
N ALA A 573 -9.85 -3.95 -32.99
CA ALA A 573 -11.00 -4.83 -32.74
C ALA A 573 -10.64 -6.33 -32.71
N ASP A 574 -9.59 -6.71 -33.43
CA ASP A 574 -9.09 -8.09 -33.47
C ASP A 574 -8.45 -8.53 -32.15
N PHE A 575 -8.16 -7.58 -31.25
CA PHE A 575 -7.66 -7.78 -29.89
C PHE A 575 -8.67 -7.35 -28.81
N GLY A 576 -9.93 -7.12 -29.20
CA GLY A 576 -10.97 -6.65 -28.30
C GLY A 576 -10.89 -5.15 -27.98
N LEU A 577 -10.12 -4.38 -28.76
CA LEU A 577 -9.93 -2.94 -28.58
C LEU A 577 -10.82 -2.17 -29.59
N THR A 578 -11.56 -1.18 -29.13
CA THR A 578 -12.40 -0.25 -29.90
C THR A 578 -11.64 0.84 -30.67
N GLY A 579 -10.34 1.03 -30.43
CA GLY A 579 -9.57 2.16 -30.97
C GLY A 579 -9.82 3.47 -30.22
N SER A 580 -10.38 3.40 -29.02
CA SER A 580 -10.49 4.54 -28.11
C SER A 580 -9.09 5.04 -27.72
N ALA A 581 -8.97 6.33 -27.42
CA ALA A 581 -7.74 6.88 -26.84
C ALA A 581 -7.42 6.30 -25.45
N GLU A 582 -8.37 5.57 -24.85
CA GLU A 582 -8.33 4.98 -23.51
C GLU A 582 -7.90 3.50 -23.51
N GLU A 583 -7.65 2.91 -24.68
CA GLU A 583 -7.21 1.52 -24.83
C GLU A 583 -5.70 1.40 -25.09
N PRO A 584 -5.05 0.29 -24.70
CA PRO A 584 -3.59 0.10 -24.81
C PRO A 584 -3.02 0.15 -26.23
#